data_AF-A0A5B6V8F6-F1
#
_entry.id   AF-A0A5B6V8F6-F1
#
_cell.length_a   1.000
_cell.length_b   1.000
_cell.length_c   1.000
_cell.angle_alpha   90.00
_cell.angle_beta   90.00
_cell.angle_gamma   90.00
#
_symmetry.space_group_name_H-M   'P 1'
#
loop_
_entity.id
_entity.type
_entity.pdbx_description
1 polymer ?
#
loop_
_entity_poly.entity_id
_entity_poly.type
_entity_poly.pdbx_seq_one_letter_code
_entity_poly.pdbx_strand_id
1 'polypeptide(L)'
;MMAVQRPWDEDPITMSEEVMKNISLEVVRERLLDHVHQEIPYGIDHRLVDWKELRDGSLRIEQHFITSKMSQRKILVGKNGSKIGRIGIEANEELRSIFKREVHLILQVRVKT
;
A
#
# COMPACT_ATOMS: atom_id res chain seq x y z
N MET A 1 -29.08 -32.30 -5.32
CA MET A 1 -27.67 -31.96 -5.04
C MET A 1 -27.64 -31.27 -3.68
N MET A 2 -27.01 -31.89 -2.67
CA MET A 2 -26.89 -31.32 -1.33
C MET A 2 -25.84 -30.21 -1.38
N ALA A 3 -26.20 -29.02 -0.92
CA ALA A 3 -25.23 -27.95 -0.68
C ALA A 3 -24.24 -28.46 0.38
N VAL A 4 -22.95 -28.51 0.04
CA VAL A 4 -21.88 -28.79 1.00
C VAL A 4 -21.87 -27.65 2.01
N GLN A 5 -22.36 -27.89 3.23
CA GLN A 5 -22.12 -26.96 4.33
C GLN A 5 -20.62 -27.02 4.65
N ARG A 6 -19.90 -25.97 4.30
CA ARG A 6 -18.52 -25.78 4.74
C ARG A 6 -18.58 -25.15 6.14
N PRO A 7 -17.86 -25.67 7.14
CA PRO A 7 -17.72 -25.00 8.42
C PRO A 7 -17.17 -23.59 8.21
N TRP A 8 -17.60 -22.64 9.01
CA TRP A 8 -17.06 -21.28 9.01
C TRP A 8 -15.65 -21.30 9.62
N ASP A 9 -14.66 -21.78 8.86
CA ASP A 9 -13.28 -22.04 9.33
C ASP A 9 -12.46 -20.78 9.63
N GLU A 10 -12.99 -19.57 9.40
CA GLU A 10 -12.28 -18.33 9.72
C GLU A 10 -12.79 -17.76 11.04
N ASP A 11 -11.93 -17.81 12.07
CA ASP A 11 -12.11 -17.04 13.29
C ASP A 11 -12.26 -15.55 12.92
N PRO A 12 -13.40 -14.89 13.19
CA PRO A 12 -13.68 -13.51 12.74
C PRO A 12 -12.74 -12.44 13.34
N ILE A 13 -11.82 -12.87 14.20
CA ILE A 13 -10.86 -12.03 14.93
C ILE A 13 -9.48 -12.05 14.24
N THR A 14 -9.19 -13.07 13.42
CA THR A 14 -7.87 -13.22 12.78
C THR A 14 -7.85 -12.51 11.43
N MET A 15 -7.09 -11.43 11.34
CA MET A 15 -6.89 -10.73 10.07
C MET A 15 -5.99 -11.55 9.16
N SER A 16 -6.55 -12.10 8.08
CA SER A 16 -5.78 -12.88 7.11
C SER A 16 -4.73 -12.01 6.41
N GLU A 17 -3.66 -12.63 5.90
CA GLU A 17 -2.59 -11.91 5.18
C GLU A 17 -3.14 -11.13 3.98
N GLU A 18 -4.12 -11.69 3.28
CA GLU A 18 -4.78 -11.02 2.14
C GLU A 18 -5.51 -9.75 2.58
N VAL A 19 -6.21 -9.78 3.72
CA VAL A 19 -6.84 -8.59 4.30
C VAL A 19 -5.79 -7.55 4.68
N MET A 20 -4.68 -7.95 5.30
CA MET A 20 -3.60 -7.02 5.64
C MET A 20 -2.98 -6.37 4.39
N LYS A 21 -2.79 -7.14 3.32
CA LYS A 21 -2.31 -6.61 2.02
C LYS A 21 -3.26 -5.59 1.44
N ASN A 22 -4.56 -5.87 1.45
CA ASN A 22 -5.58 -4.94 0.95
C ASN A 22 -5.62 -3.65 1.79
N ILE A 23 -5.59 -3.76 3.11
CA ILE A 23 -5.49 -2.60 4.01
C ILE A 23 -4.24 -1.78 3.68
N SER A 24 -3.09 -2.44 3.45
CA SER A 24 -1.85 -1.73 3.12
C SER A 24 -1.95 -0.92 1.82
N LEU A 25 -2.70 -1.41 0.83
CA LEU A 25 -2.94 -0.71 -0.42
C LEU A 25 -3.88 0.47 -0.21
N GLU A 26 -4.98 0.28 0.52
CA GLU A 26 -5.96 1.34 0.74
C GLU A 26 -5.40 2.48 1.61
N VAL A 27 -4.64 2.18 2.67
CA VAL A 27 -3.98 3.21 3.50
C VAL A 27 -3.06 4.09 2.65
N VAL A 28 -2.24 3.47 1.80
CA VAL A 28 -1.33 4.22 0.92
C VAL A 28 -2.10 5.01 -0.13
N ARG A 29 -3.23 4.49 -0.63
CA ARG A 29 -4.10 5.19 -1.58
C ARG A 29 -4.78 6.40 -0.94
N GLU A 30 -5.27 6.28 0.29
CA GLU A 30 -5.87 7.39 1.04
C GLU A 30 -4.87 8.52 1.23
N ARG A 31 -3.67 8.22 1.74
CA ARG A 31 -2.61 9.23 1.90
C ARG A 31 -2.21 9.83 0.56
N LEU A 32 -2.20 9.05 -0.53
CA LEU A 32 -1.96 9.61 -1.86
C LEU A 32 -3.02 10.65 -2.24
N LEU A 33 -4.31 10.35 -2.02
CA LEU A 33 -5.43 11.24 -2.34
C LEU A 33 -5.40 12.54 -1.52
N ASP A 34 -4.99 12.44 -0.25
CA ASP A 34 -4.82 13.60 0.64
C ASP A 34 -3.74 14.57 0.15
N HIS A 35 -2.70 14.07 -0.51
CA HIS A 35 -1.57 14.89 -0.98
C HIS A 35 -1.65 15.26 -2.47
N VAL A 36 -2.54 14.61 -3.23
CA VAL A 36 -2.66 14.75 -4.69
C VAL A 36 -4.12 14.99 -5.08
N HIS A 37 -4.57 16.24 -4.99
CA HIS A 37 -5.93 16.67 -5.34
C HIS A 37 -6.19 16.92 -6.84
N GLN A 38 -5.47 16.24 -7.75
CA GLN A 38 -5.64 16.38 -9.20
C GLN A 38 -6.26 15.11 -9.78
N GLU A 39 -6.68 15.09 -11.06
CA GLU A 39 -7.16 13.87 -11.76
C GLU A 39 -6.07 12.78 -11.95
N ILE A 40 -4.89 12.98 -11.36
CA ILE A 40 -3.72 12.13 -11.48
C ILE A 40 -3.89 10.72 -10.88
N PRO A 41 -4.56 10.52 -9.72
CA PRO A 41 -4.74 9.21 -9.09
C PRO A 41 -5.41 8.17 -10.01
N TYR A 42 -6.36 8.57 -10.86
CA TYR A 42 -7.10 7.64 -11.71
C TYR A 42 -6.26 7.00 -12.82
N GLY A 43 -5.15 7.64 -13.22
CA GLY A 43 -4.25 7.13 -14.26
C GLY A 43 -3.03 6.35 -13.72
N ILE A 44 -3.01 6.06 -12.42
CA ILE A 44 -1.89 5.42 -11.74
C ILE A 44 -2.31 4.02 -11.31
N ASP A 45 -1.51 3.06 -11.71
CA ASP A 45 -1.65 1.67 -11.31
C ASP A 45 -0.84 1.44 -10.03
N HIS A 46 -1.52 1.11 -8.95
CA HIS A 46 -0.93 0.94 -7.62
C HIS A 46 -0.86 -0.54 -7.28
N ARG A 47 0.35 -1.06 -7.06
CA ARG A 47 0.60 -2.50 -6.88
C ARG A 47 1.42 -2.77 -5.64
N LEU A 48 1.08 -3.86 -4.95
CA LEU A 48 1.97 -4.52 -4.01
C LEU A 48 2.97 -5.37 -4.79
N VAL A 49 4.27 -5.16 -4.54
CA VAL A 49 5.38 -5.80 -5.26
C VAL A 49 6.11 -6.80 -4.38
N ASP A 50 6.27 -6.48 -3.10
CA ASP A 50 6.92 -7.37 -2.13
C ASP A 50 6.20 -7.30 -0.78
N TRP A 51 6.04 -8.45 -0.14
CA TRP A 51 5.46 -8.61 1.19
C TRP A 51 6.29 -9.65 1.92
N LYS A 52 7.02 -9.22 2.95
CA LYS A 52 7.98 -10.08 3.63
C LYS A 52 8.03 -9.82 5.12
N GLU A 53 7.79 -10.86 5.89
CA GLU A 53 8.11 -10.86 7.32
C GLU A 53 9.62 -11.04 7.51
N LEU A 54 10.22 -10.12 8.27
CA LEU A 54 11.63 -10.13 8.60
C LEU A 54 11.88 -10.95 9.87
N ARG A 55 13.15 -11.32 10.09
CA ARG A 55 13.55 -12.19 11.21
C ARG A 55 13.29 -11.57 12.59
N ASP A 56 13.20 -10.25 12.66
CA ASP A 56 12.91 -9.49 13.88
C ASP A 56 11.40 -9.32 14.13
N GLY A 57 10.54 -9.92 13.27
CA GLY A 57 9.09 -9.82 13.35
C GLY A 57 8.50 -8.57 12.69
N SER A 58 9.33 -7.68 12.15
CA SER A 58 8.86 -6.53 11.37
C SER A 58 8.36 -6.96 9.98
N LEU A 59 7.50 -6.13 9.39
CA LEU A 59 6.93 -6.36 8.07
C LEU A 59 7.52 -5.41 7.05
N ARG A 60 8.17 -5.94 6.01
CA ARG A 60 8.59 -5.17 4.85
C ARG A 60 7.50 -5.21 3.78
N ILE A 61 7.08 -4.03 3.34
CA ILE A 61 6.05 -3.86 2.31
C ILE A 61 6.62 -2.98 1.22
N GLU A 62 6.63 -3.47 -0.02
CA GLU A 62 7.01 -2.66 -1.18
C GLU A 62 5.82 -2.46 -2.10
N GLN A 63 5.48 -1.21 -2.36
CA GLN A 63 4.39 -0.87 -3.26
C GLN A 63 4.86 0.12 -4.33
N HIS A 64 4.41 -0.09 -5.55
CA HIS A 64 4.77 0.74 -6.70
C HIS A 64 3.55 1.48 -7.23
N PHE A 65 3.75 2.75 -7.53
CA PHE A 65 2.88 3.55 -8.37
C PHE A 65 3.43 3.58 -9.79
N ILE A 66 2.67 3.03 -10.71
CA ILE A 66 3.06 2.85 -12.09
C ILE A 66 2.22 3.78 -12.97
N THR A 67 2.87 4.66 -13.73
CA THR A 67 2.21 5.62 -14.61
C THR A 67 2.79 5.55 -16.03
N SER A 68 2.01 5.90 -17.04
CA SER A 68 2.51 6.06 -18.42
C SER A 68 3.03 7.47 -18.71
N LYS A 69 2.85 8.44 -17.80
CA LYS A 69 3.18 9.86 -18.03
C LYS A 69 4.28 10.35 -17.09
N MET A 70 5.35 10.89 -17.66
CA MET A 70 6.45 11.48 -16.87
C MET A 70 5.99 12.68 -16.02
N SER A 71 5.00 13.44 -16.49
CA SER A 71 4.40 14.55 -15.71
C SER A 71 3.75 14.06 -14.41
N GLN A 72 3.01 12.94 -14.47
CA GLN A 72 2.40 12.32 -13.30
C GLN A 72 3.47 11.85 -12.31
N ARG A 73 4.53 11.20 -12.80
CA ARG A 73 5.67 10.82 -11.94
C ARG A 73 6.26 12.03 -11.21
N LYS A 74 6.50 13.15 -11.91
CA LYS A 74 7.04 14.36 -11.28
C LYS A 74 6.12 14.90 -10.18
N ILE A 75 4.81 14.86 -10.40
CA ILE A 75 3.83 15.37 -9.43
C ILE A 75 3.75 14.47 -8.19
N LEU A 76 3.75 13.14 -8.38
CA LEU A 76 3.77 12.16 -7.29
C LEU A 76 5.02 12.25 -6.43
N VAL A 77 6.19 12.30 -7.08
CA VAL A 77 7.47 12.37 -6.38
C VAL A 77 7.61 13.71 -5.66
N GLY A 78 7.16 14.81 -6.29
CA GLY A 78 7.34 16.16 -5.77
C GLY A 78 8.80 16.63 -5.85
N LYS A 79 9.06 17.85 -5.36
CA LYS A 79 10.41 18.44 -5.36
C LYS A 79 11.33 17.60 -4.48
N ASN A 80 12.41 17.06 -5.06
CA ASN A 80 13.38 16.21 -4.35
C ASN A 80 12.76 15.00 -3.62
N GLY A 81 11.62 14.47 -4.09
CA GLY A 81 10.98 13.33 -3.42
C GLY A 81 10.16 13.69 -2.17
N SER A 82 9.98 14.97 -1.86
CA SER A 82 9.33 15.40 -0.62
C SER A 82 7.90 14.90 -0.47
N LYS A 83 7.13 14.84 -1.58
CA LYS A 83 5.73 14.46 -1.54
C LYS A 83 5.56 12.97 -1.30
N ILE A 84 6.23 12.14 -2.09
CA ILE A 84 6.17 10.68 -1.91
C ILE A 84 6.78 10.24 -0.58
N GLY A 85 7.83 10.94 -0.11
CA GLY A 85 8.42 10.70 1.21
C GLY A 85 7.42 10.97 2.33
N ARG A 86 6.69 12.08 2.26
CA ARG A 86 5.64 12.42 3.24
C ARG A 86 4.51 11.39 3.26
N ILE A 87 4.00 11.00 2.09
CA ILE A 87 2.98 9.94 1.97
C ILE A 87 3.49 8.64 2.60
N GLY A 88 4.75 8.28 2.33
CA GLY A 88 5.37 7.08 2.89
C GLY A 88 5.49 7.11 4.40
N ILE A 89 5.84 8.25 5.01
CA ILE A 89 5.94 8.40 6.47
C ILE A 89 4.55 8.24 7.10
N GLU A 90 3.56 8.99 6.64
CA GLU A 90 2.21 8.98 7.21
C GLU A 90 1.55 7.59 7.05
N ALA A 91 1.67 6.96 5.87
CA ALA A 91 1.15 5.62 5.65
C ALA A 91 1.87 4.56 6.49
N ASN A 92 3.19 4.69 6.69
CA ASN A 92 3.95 3.76 7.52
C ASN A 92 3.51 3.83 8.99
N GLU A 93 3.36 5.03 9.54
CA GLU A 93 2.87 5.26 10.91
C GLU A 93 1.48 4.65 11.13
N GLU A 94 0.57 4.83 10.17
CA GLU A 94 -0.76 4.25 10.22
C GLU A 94 -0.73 2.72 10.15
N LEU A 95 0.06 2.14 9.25
CA LEU A 95 0.20 0.68 9.14
C LEU A 95 0.81 0.04 10.38
N ARG A 96 1.78 0.70 11.03
CA ARG A 96 2.29 0.25 12.34
C ARG A 96 1.19 0.22 13.39
N SER A 97 0.33 1.25 13.41
CA SER A 97 -0.80 1.32 14.34
C SER A 97 -1.84 0.23 14.09
N ILE A 98 -2.15 -0.08 12.83
CA ILE A 98 -3.13 -1.11 12.45
C ILE A 98 -2.57 -2.52 12.72
N PHE A 99 -1.34 -2.81 12.28
CA PHE A 99 -0.76 -4.15 12.36
C PHE A 99 -0.10 -4.45 13.71
N LYS A 100 0.01 -3.47 14.60
CA LYS A 100 0.62 -3.60 15.95
C LYS A 100 2.04 -4.19 15.92
N ARG A 101 2.79 -3.91 14.86
CA ARG A 101 4.20 -4.29 14.68
C ARG A 101 4.94 -3.27 13.83
N GLU A 102 6.26 -3.34 13.83
CA GLU A 102 7.10 -2.51 12.97
C GLU A 102 6.82 -2.78 11.49
N VAL A 103 6.74 -1.71 10.70
CA VAL A 103 6.49 -1.76 9.26
C VAL A 103 7.57 -0.96 8.53
N HIS A 104 8.15 -1.56 7.50
CA HIS A 104 9.09 -0.95 6.58
C HIS A 104 8.42 -0.79 5.22
N LEU A 105 7.60 0.25 5.09
CA LEU A 105 6.95 0.61 3.84
C LEU A 105 7.93 1.29 2.88
N ILE A 106 8.01 0.77 1.66
CA ILE A 106 8.83 1.31 0.57
C ILE A 106 7.90 1.64 -0.59
N LEU A 107 7.87 2.92 -0.97
CA LEU A 107 7.08 3.42 -2.09
C LEU A 107 8.01 3.79 -3.26
N GLN A 108 7.71 3.27 -4.44
CA GLN A 108 8.41 3.65 -5.67
C GLN A 108 7.45 4.17 -6.73
N VAL A 109 7.89 5.17 -7.50
CA VAL A 109 7.13 5.69 -8.64
C VAL A 109 7.87 5.34 -9.93
N ARG A 110 7.25 4.49 -10.76
CA ARG A 110 7.80 3.98 -12.02
C ARG A 110 7.01 4.50 -13.21
N VAL A 111 7.70 4.71 -14.33
CA VAL A 111 7.07 4.99 -15.62
C VAL A 111 7.06 3.70 -16.43
N LYS A 112 5.89 3.30 -16.97
CA LYS A 112 5.82 2.21 -17.96
C LYS A 112 6.66 2.65 -19.16
N THR A 113 7.75 1.94 -19.39
CA THR A 113 8.60 2.12 -20.57
C THR A 113 8.00 1.34 -21.72
#